data_AF-A0A855WYE8-F1
#
_entry.id   AF-A0A855WYE8-F1
#
_cell.length_a   1.000
_cell.length_b   1.000
_cell.length_c   1.000
_cell.angle_alpha   90.00
_cell.angle_beta   90.00
_cell.angle_gamma   90.00
#
_symmetry.space_group_name_H-M   'P 1'
#
loop_
_entity.id
_entity.type
_entity.pdbx_description
1 polymer ?
#
loop_
_entity_poly.entity_id
_entity_poly.type
_entity_poly.pdbx_seq_one_letter_code
_entity_poly.pdbx_strand_id
1 'polypeptide(L)'
;MRHRHTTPFEMVEMKFHVKLPIFVARQWIRHRSANVNEYSGRYSIMKEEFYVPEPDDIQRQSERNKQGRSDEQVSPEIQQKFIEFLNSSQKDAYDRYLEFIDQGIARELSRINLPLSLYTEWYWKIDLHNLFHFLRLRLDEHAQMEIREYAKVMAEMVRAVCPVAWEAFRDYMLTGETFSGPELGIIRNYLASVEQDMEALTEAGLSKGEAQEFQDKLRRILDRRTE
;
A
#
# COMPACT_ATOMS: atom_id res chain seq x y z
N MET A 1 -13.46 14.14 6.22
CA MET A 1 -13.34 12.90 5.42
C MET A 1 -14.70 12.36 4.95
N ARG A 2 -15.66 12.17 5.85
CA ARG A 2 -17.01 11.66 5.56
C ARG A 2 -17.69 12.22 4.28
N HIS A 3 -17.70 13.54 4.12
CA HIS A 3 -18.33 14.20 2.95
C HIS A 3 -17.39 14.38 1.74
N ARG A 4 -16.21 13.75 1.76
CA ARG A 4 -15.19 13.87 0.70
C ARG A 4 -14.75 15.31 0.39
N HIS A 5 -14.85 16.21 1.37
CA HIS A 5 -14.17 17.50 1.32
C HIS A 5 -12.67 17.26 1.58
N THR A 6 -11.91 16.99 0.52
CA THR A 6 -10.52 16.50 0.58
C THR A 6 -9.47 17.60 0.56
N THR A 7 -9.78 18.78 0.01
CA THR A 7 -8.83 19.89 -0.14
C THR A 7 -8.15 20.35 1.17
N PRO A 8 -8.76 20.27 2.38
CA PRO A 8 -8.04 20.57 3.60
C PRO A 8 -6.93 19.57 3.93
N PHE A 9 -7.09 18.30 3.53
CA PHE A 9 -6.05 17.28 3.71
C PHE A 9 -4.86 17.51 2.76
N GLU A 10 -5.09 18.12 1.61
CA GLU A 10 -4.02 18.45 0.65
C GLU A 10 -3.05 19.53 1.18
N MET A 11 -3.43 20.24 2.26
CA MET A 11 -2.59 21.26 2.91
C MET A 11 -1.52 20.67 3.85
N VAL A 12 -1.56 19.36 4.12
CA VAL A 12 -0.54 18.64 4.88
C VAL A 12 0.33 17.87 3.91
N GLU A 13 1.62 18.19 3.85
CA GLU A 13 2.59 17.48 3.02
C GLU A 13 3.56 16.66 3.89
N MET A 14 3.93 15.48 3.39
CA MET A 14 4.99 14.66 3.96
C MET A 14 6.03 14.36 2.90
N LYS A 15 7.31 14.35 3.31
CA LYS A 15 8.44 13.99 2.46
C LYS A 15 9.23 12.89 3.12
N PHE A 16 9.37 11.78 2.41
CA PHE A 16 10.04 10.59 2.89
C PHE A 16 11.35 10.40 2.13
N HIS A 17 12.40 9.99 2.83
CA HIS A 17 13.54 9.33 2.21
C HIS A 17 13.30 7.82 2.31
N VAL A 18 13.27 7.14 1.17
CA VAL A 18 12.93 5.72 1.12
C VAL A 18 14.03 4.98 0.37
N LYS A 19 14.56 3.94 1.00
CA LYS A 19 15.41 2.93 0.37
C LYS A 19 14.56 1.69 0.13
N LEU A 20 14.48 1.21 -1.10
CA LEU A 20 13.58 0.13 -1.49
C LEU A 20 14.08 -0.65 -2.71
N PRO A 21 13.68 -1.92 -2.91
CA PRO A 21 14.03 -2.66 -4.11
C PRO A 21 13.33 -2.09 -5.35
N ILE A 22 13.95 -2.18 -6.53
CA ILE A 22 13.40 -1.65 -7.78
C ILE A 22 12.00 -2.25 -8.09
N PHE A 23 11.75 -3.54 -7.82
CA PHE A 23 10.41 -4.11 -8.04
C PHE A 23 9.32 -3.49 -7.16
N VAL A 24 9.65 -3.03 -5.95
CA VAL A 24 8.74 -2.27 -5.06
C VAL A 24 8.57 -0.85 -5.59
N ALA A 25 9.67 -0.18 -5.97
CA ALA A 25 9.65 1.15 -6.55
C ALA A 25 8.73 1.24 -7.78
N ARG A 26 8.74 0.22 -8.65
CA ARG A 26 7.88 0.15 -9.85
C ARG A 26 6.38 0.09 -9.55
N GLN A 27 5.99 -0.46 -8.41
CA GLN A 27 4.59 -0.45 -7.96
C GLN A 27 4.22 0.89 -7.31
N TRP A 28 5.15 1.46 -6.56
CA TRP A 28 4.96 2.70 -5.83
C TRP A 28 4.88 3.91 -6.78
N ILE A 29 5.72 3.97 -7.82
CA ILE A 29 5.75 5.09 -8.79
C ILE A 29 4.45 5.22 -9.61
N ARG A 30 3.55 4.24 -9.55
CA ARG A 30 2.22 4.31 -10.19
C ARG A 30 1.30 5.34 -9.52
N HIS A 31 1.64 5.78 -8.31
CA HIS A 31 0.96 6.84 -7.56
C HIS A 31 1.43 8.22 -8.06
N ARG A 32 0.83 8.66 -9.17
CA ARG A 32 1.25 9.84 -9.96
C ARG A 32 1.08 11.19 -9.26
N SER A 33 0.31 11.26 -8.18
CA SER A 33 0.06 12.50 -7.43
C SER A 33 1.21 12.92 -6.51
N ALA A 34 2.33 12.19 -6.52
CA ALA A 34 3.51 12.49 -5.72
C ALA A 34 4.63 13.14 -6.56
N ASN A 35 5.52 13.87 -5.90
CA ASN A 35 6.81 14.27 -6.47
C ASN A 35 7.89 13.28 -6.06
N VAL A 36 8.70 12.82 -7.02
CA VAL A 36 9.72 11.80 -6.79
C VAL A 36 11.04 12.25 -7.37
N ASN A 37 12.12 12.06 -6.61
CA ASN A 37 13.49 12.18 -7.09
C ASN A 37 14.27 10.93 -6.70
N GLU A 38 14.63 10.12 -7.69
CA GLU A 38 15.28 8.81 -7.50
C GLU A 38 16.76 8.88 -7.83
N TYR A 39 17.55 8.10 -7.08
CA TYR A 39 18.94 7.82 -7.39
C TYR A 39 19.10 7.27 -8.81
N SER A 40 19.95 7.91 -9.62
CA SER A 40 20.13 7.52 -11.01
C SER A 40 21.41 6.72 -11.21
N GLY A 41 21.27 5.45 -11.56
CA GLY A 41 22.39 4.61 -12.02
C GLY A 41 23.05 5.08 -13.31
N ARG A 42 22.60 6.20 -13.93
CA ARG A 42 23.23 6.80 -15.12
C ARG A 42 24.43 7.64 -14.70
N TYR A 43 24.29 8.32 -13.58
CA TYR A 43 25.28 9.25 -13.08
C TYR A 43 26.18 8.61 -12.01
N SER A 44 25.71 7.54 -11.36
CA SER A 44 26.40 6.96 -10.22
C SER A 44 26.55 5.44 -10.33
N ILE A 45 27.54 4.90 -9.60
CA ILE A 45 27.71 3.46 -9.43
C ILE A 45 26.65 2.96 -8.45
N MET A 46 25.92 1.91 -8.82
CA MET A 46 24.90 1.32 -7.96
C MET A 46 25.57 0.61 -6.76
N LYS A 47 24.96 0.64 -5.58
CA LYS A 47 25.46 -0.10 -4.40
C LYS A 47 25.15 -1.59 -4.54
N GLU A 48 26.02 -2.46 -4.02
CA GLU A 48 25.82 -3.92 -3.95
C GLU A 48 24.82 -4.29 -2.85
N GLU A 49 23.56 -3.89 -3.02
CA GLU A 49 22.52 -4.12 -2.03
C GLU A 49 21.29 -4.68 -2.72
N PHE A 50 20.91 -5.90 -2.35
CA PHE A 50 19.81 -6.63 -2.97
C PHE A 50 18.81 -7.11 -1.93
N TYR A 51 17.55 -7.17 -2.33
CA TYR A 51 16.51 -7.83 -1.57
C TYR A 51 16.64 -9.35 -1.68
N VAL A 52 16.64 -10.00 -0.53
CA VAL A 52 16.51 -11.44 -0.35
C VAL A 52 15.38 -11.63 0.67
N PRO A 53 14.33 -12.42 0.35
CA PRO A 53 13.23 -12.66 1.27
C PRO A 53 13.69 -13.54 2.44
N GLU A 54 13.01 -13.42 3.58
CA GLU A 54 13.16 -14.39 4.68
C GLU A 54 12.65 -15.78 4.23
N PRO A 55 13.16 -16.90 4.79
CA PRO A 55 12.72 -18.24 4.41
C PRO A 55 11.20 -18.43 4.52
N ASP A 56 10.59 -17.92 5.59
CA ASP A 56 9.14 -18.05 5.86
C ASP A 56 8.26 -17.30 4.85
N ASP A 57 8.85 -16.32 4.14
CA ASP A 57 8.22 -15.53 3.10
C ASP A 57 8.26 -16.24 1.73
N ILE A 58 8.98 -17.35 1.61
CA ILE A 58 9.05 -18.15 0.38
C ILE A 58 7.90 -19.17 0.40
N GLN A 59 6.81 -18.75 -0.22
CA GLN A 59 5.53 -19.47 -0.24
C GLN A 59 5.09 -19.73 -1.69
N ARG A 60 4.12 -20.62 -1.87
CA ARG A 60 3.54 -20.90 -3.18
C ARG A 60 2.73 -19.71 -3.71
N GLN A 61 2.36 -19.77 -4.99
CA GLN A 61 1.50 -18.77 -5.62
C GLN A 61 0.05 -18.92 -5.13
N SER A 62 -0.62 -17.81 -4.80
CA SER A 62 -2.06 -17.83 -4.48
C SER A 62 -2.92 -18.06 -5.71
N GLU A 63 -3.93 -18.94 -5.57
CA GLU A 63 -4.95 -19.19 -6.60
C GLU A 63 -5.98 -18.05 -6.71
N ARG A 64 -6.22 -17.35 -5.60
CA ARG A 64 -7.19 -16.24 -5.52
C ARG A 64 -6.53 -14.90 -5.79
N ASN A 65 -5.42 -14.63 -5.11
CA ASN A 65 -4.66 -13.40 -5.29
C ASN A 65 -3.51 -13.64 -6.27
N LYS A 66 -3.75 -13.37 -7.56
CA LYS A 66 -2.70 -13.49 -8.60
C LYS A 66 -1.50 -12.55 -8.41
N GLN A 67 -1.58 -11.57 -7.51
CA GLN A 67 -0.50 -10.64 -7.17
C GLN A 67 0.29 -11.06 -5.93
N GLY A 68 -0.14 -12.12 -5.23
CA GLY A 68 0.39 -12.50 -3.93
C GLY A 68 0.69 -13.99 -3.80
N ARG A 69 1.33 -14.30 -2.67
CA ARG A 69 1.65 -15.65 -2.24
C ARG A 69 0.43 -16.30 -1.56
N SER A 70 0.36 -17.62 -1.54
CA SER A 70 -0.58 -18.37 -0.70
C SER A 70 -0.01 -18.55 0.71
N ASP A 71 -0.81 -19.03 1.64
CA ASP A 71 -0.35 -19.40 2.98
C ASP A 71 0.41 -20.74 3.00
N GLU A 72 0.59 -21.40 1.84
CA GLU A 72 1.29 -22.68 1.75
C GLU A 72 2.79 -22.45 1.54
N GLN A 73 3.58 -22.81 2.55
CA GLN A 73 5.04 -22.79 2.46
C GLN A 73 5.57 -23.90 1.54
N VAL A 74 6.69 -23.61 0.87
CA VAL A 74 7.49 -24.65 0.21
C VAL A 74 8.40 -25.35 1.23
N SER A 75 8.98 -26.50 0.88
CA SER A 75 9.84 -27.20 1.82
C SER A 75 11.10 -26.39 2.17
N PRO A 76 11.67 -26.53 3.38
CA PRO A 76 12.90 -25.82 3.77
C PRO A 76 14.05 -25.99 2.77
N GLU A 77 14.16 -27.15 2.13
CA GLU A 77 15.17 -27.41 1.10
C GLU A 77 14.96 -26.55 -0.14
N ILE A 78 13.70 -26.30 -0.54
CA ILE A 78 13.37 -25.42 -1.67
C ILE A 78 13.63 -23.96 -1.28
N GLN A 79 13.25 -23.55 -0.06
CA GLN A 79 13.52 -22.21 0.45
C GLN A 79 15.02 -21.90 0.41
N GLN A 80 15.83 -22.81 0.96
CA GLN A 80 17.29 -22.68 0.98
C GLN A 80 17.89 -22.61 -0.42
N LYS A 81 17.49 -23.51 -1.33
CA LYS A 81 17.94 -23.49 -2.73
C LYS A 81 17.58 -22.19 -3.44
N PHE A 82 16.40 -21.63 -3.16
CA PHE A 82 15.98 -20.36 -3.75
C PHE A 82 16.81 -19.19 -3.25
N ILE A 83 17.09 -19.13 -1.94
CA ILE A 83 17.96 -18.11 -1.33
C ILE A 83 19.39 -18.22 -1.89
N GLU A 84 19.95 -19.42 -2.00
CA GLU A 84 21.27 -19.66 -2.59
C GLU A 84 21.33 -19.20 -4.06
N PHE A 85 20.28 -19.49 -4.83
CA PHE A 85 20.14 -19.00 -6.20
C PHE A 85 20.12 -17.47 -6.26
N LEU A 86 19.34 -16.80 -5.40
CA LEU A 86 19.29 -15.34 -5.36
C LEU A 86 20.66 -14.74 -5.02
N ASN A 87 21.30 -15.21 -3.95
CA ASN A 87 22.59 -14.70 -3.52
C ASN A 87 23.68 -14.88 -4.60
N SER A 88 23.79 -16.07 -5.18
CA SER A 88 24.80 -16.37 -6.19
C SER A 88 24.58 -15.60 -7.50
N SER A 89 23.34 -15.52 -7.97
CA SER A 89 23.00 -14.80 -9.20
C SER A 89 23.14 -13.28 -9.06
N GLN A 90 22.74 -12.72 -7.92
CA GLN A 90 22.91 -11.30 -7.62
C GLN A 90 24.39 -10.92 -7.56
N LYS A 91 25.20 -11.76 -6.91
CA LYS A 91 26.65 -11.58 -6.84
C LYS A 91 27.32 -11.61 -8.22
N ASP A 92 27.06 -12.63 -9.03
CA ASP A 92 27.63 -12.73 -10.38
C ASP A 92 27.21 -11.54 -11.26
N ALA A 93 25.95 -11.13 -11.19
CA ALA A 93 25.45 -9.96 -11.93
C ALA A 93 26.16 -8.66 -11.53
N TYR A 94 26.45 -8.49 -10.24
CA TYR A 94 27.13 -7.30 -9.72
C TYR A 94 28.63 -7.30 -10.02
N ASP A 95 29.30 -8.45 -9.86
CA ASP A 95 30.72 -8.61 -10.19
C ASP A 95 30.97 -8.30 -11.68
N ARG A 96 30.11 -8.81 -12.59
CA ARG A 96 30.15 -8.47 -14.03
C ARG A 96 29.84 -7.01 -14.31
N TYR A 97 28.90 -6.41 -13.57
CA TYR A 97 28.59 -4.99 -13.68
C TYR A 97 29.83 -4.14 -13.40
N LEU A 98 30.55 -4.42 -12.31
CA LEU A 98 31.79 -3.72 -11.97
C LEU A 98 32.89 -3.97 -13.00
N GLU A 99 33.07 -5.22 -13.46
CA GLU A 99 34.04 -5.57 -14.49
C GLU A 99 33.89 -4.70 -15.75
N PHE A 100 32.66 -4.54 -16.27
CA PHE A 100 32.41 -3.72 -17.46
C PHE A 100 32.53 -2.21 -17.19
N ILE A 101 32.24 -1.75 -15.97
CA ILE A 101 32.52 -0.36 -15.56
C ILE A 101 34.02 -0.09 -15.60
N ASP A 102 34.83 -1.01 -15.07
CA ASP A 102 36.30 -0.89 -15.03
C ASP A 102 36.92 -0.95 -16.44
N GLN A 103 36.27 -1.64 -17.38
CA GLN A 103 36.62 -1.61 -18.81
C GLN A 103 36.15 -0.35 -19.55
N GLY A 104 35.49 0.60 -18.87
CA GLY A 104 35.09 1.89 -19.43
C GLY A 104 33.74 1.88 -20.16
N ILE A 105 32.93 0.83 -20.04
CA ILE A 105 31.56 0.83 -20.56
C ILE A 105 30.72 1.86 -19.80
N ALA A 106 29.88 2.60 -20.51
CA ALA A 106 29.01 3.62 -19.92
C ALA A 106 28.11 3.01 -18.84
N ARG A 107 28.00 3.70 -17.68
CA ARG A 107 27.18 3.28 -16.54
C ARG A 107 25.74 2.92 -16.90
N GLU A 108 25.17 3.64 -17.88
CA GLU A 108 23.82 3.37 -18.32
C GLU A 108 23.60 2.10 -19.11
N LEU A 109 24.66 1.57 -19.72
CA LEU A 109 24.65 0.27 -20.37
C LEU A 109 25.01 -0.83 -19.37
N SER A 110 26.07 -0.65 -18.57
CA SER A 110 26.56 -1.69 -17.66
C SER A 110 25.49 -2.12 -16.65
N ARG A 111 24.64 -1.19 -16.18
CA ARG A 111 23.61 -1.51 -15.17
C ARG A 111 22.41 -2.32 -15.70
N ILE A 112 22.25 -2.47 -17.02
CA ILE A 112 21.01 -3.03 -17.62
C ILE A 112 20.76 -4.47 -17.16
N ASN A 113 21.82 -5.22 -16.85
CA ASN A 113 21.71 -6.60 -16.37
C ASN A 113 21.56 -6.72 -14.84
N LEU A 114 21.52 -5.62 -14.09
CA LEU A 114 21.27 -5.69 -12.65
C LEU A 114 19.80 -6.08 -12.38
N PRO A 115 19.54 -7.00 -11.43
CA PRO A 115 18.21 -7.53 -11.18
C PRO A 115 17.28 -6.51 -10.52
N LEU A 116 15.97 -6.74 -10.63
CA LEU A 116 14.94 -5.91 -9.99
C LEU A 116 14.99 -5.94 -8.45
N SER A 117 15.71 -6.90 -7.85
CA SER A 117 15.93 -6.97 -6.40
C SER A 117 16.94 -5.94 -5.89
N LEU A 118 17.70 -5.28 -6.79
CA LEU A 118 18.63 -4.22 -6.42
C LEU A 118 17.89 -3.08 -5.69
N TYR A 119 18.47 -2.58 -4.61
CA TYR A 119 17.97 -1.43 -3.89
C TYR A 119 18.26 -0.12 -4.65
N THR A 120 17.29 0.77 -4.60
CA THR A 120 17.38 2.17 -5.00
C THR A 120 16.95 3.04 -3.82
N GLU A 121 17.20 4.35 -3.94
CA GLU A 121 16.83 5.33 -2.93
C GLU A 121 16.14 6.51 -3.61
N TRP A 122 15.09 7.05 -2.98
CA TRP A 122 14.45 8.26 -3.48
C TRP A 122 13.97 9.19 -2.37
N TYR A 123 13.77 10.45 -2.74
CA TYR A 123 12.87 11.33 -2.02
C TYR A 123 11.48 11.26 -2.65
N TRP A 124 10.47 11.03 -1.81
CA TRP A 124 9.08 10.93 -2.22
C TRP A 124 8.24 11.90 -1.39
N LYS A 125 7.69 12.93 -2.04
CA LYS A 125 6.84 13.96 -1.42
C LYS A 125 5.40 13.80 -1.89
N ILE A 126 4.46 13.82 -0.96
CA ILE A 126 3.03 13.69 -1.25
C ILE A 126 2.21 14.50 -0.23
N ASP A 127 1.04 14.96 -0.62
CA ASP A 127 0.05 15.48 0.32
C ASP A 127 -0.73 14.36 1.04
N LEU A 128 -1.36 14.69 2.16
CA LEU A 128 -2.02 13.70 3.02
C LEU A 128 -3.24 13.05 2.36
N HIS A 129 -3.98 13.76 1.49
CA HIS A 129 -5.12 13.15 0.78
C HIS A 129 -4.65 12.01 -0.12
N ASN A 130 -3.64 12.28 -0.95
CA ASN A 130 -3.08 11.28 -1.85
C ASN A 130 -2.28 10.20 -1.09
N LEU A 131 -1.69 10.53 0.06
CA LEU A 131 -1.07 9.53 0.95
C LEU A 131 -2.10 8.57 1.53
N PHE A 132 -3.28 9.03 1.96
CA PHE A 132 -4.35 8.14 2.39
C PHE A 132 -4.83 7.23 1.26
N HIS A 133 -4.88 7.73 0.02
CA HIS A 133 -5.16 6.87 -1.14
C HIS A 133 -4.08 5.80 -1.33
N PHE A 134 -2.80 6.18 -1.24
CA PHE A 134 -1.68 5.23 -1.28
C PHE A 134 -1.81 4.16 -0.19
N LEU A 135 -1.99 4.58 1.07
CA LEU A 135 -2.09 3.68 2.21
C LEU A 135 -3.28 2.74 2.09
N ARG A 136 -4.43 3.21 1.62
CA ARG A 136 -5.59 2.33 1.38
C ARG A 136 -5.26 1.21 0.41
N LEU A 137 -4.57 1.52 -0.68
CA LEU A 137 -4.23 0.51 -1.70
C LEU A 137 -3.03 -0.37 -1.32
N ARG A 138 -2.15 0.12 -0.45
CA ARG A 138 -0.90 -0.56 -0.09
C ARG A 138 -0.92 -1.23 1.28
N LEU A 139 -1.91 -0.97 2.12
CA LEU A 139 -2.19 -1.77 3.33
C LEU A 139 -3.10 -2.97 3.02
N ASP A 140 -3.79 -2.94 1.89
CA ASP A 140 -4.68 -4.01 1.43
C ASP A 140 -3.94 -5.35 1.29
N GLU A 141 -4.61 -6.45 1.66
CA GLU A 141 -4.02 -7.79 1.61
C GLU A 141 -3.70 -8.28 0.20
N HIS A 142 -4.35 -7.71 -0.82
CA HIS A 142 -4.10 -8.03 -2.21
C HIS A 142 -2.78 -7.44 -2.71
N ALA A 143 -2.27 -6.39 -2.06
CA ALA A 143 -1.00 -5.80 -2.41
C ALA A 143 0.16 -6.74 -2.05
N GLN A 144 1.23 -6.71 -2.85
CA GLN A 144 2.42 -7.52 -2.60
C GLN A 144 3.00 -7.21 -1.21
N MET A 145 3.34 -8.27 -0.45
CA MET A 145 3.79 -8.15 0.94
C MET A 145 4.85 -7.07 1.15
N GLU A 146 5.87 -7.02 0.29
CA GLU A 146 6.99 -6.08 0.45
C GLU A 146 6.53 -4.62 0.44
N ILE A 147 5.61 -4.21 -0.45
CA ILE A 147 5.11 -2.82 -0.43
C ILE A 147 4.18 -2.56 0.76
N ARG A 148 3.51 -3.61 1.30
CA ARG A 148 2.69 -3.48 2.52
C ARG A 148 3.55 -3.15 3.73
N GLU A 149 4.74 -3.74 3.86
CA GLU A 149 5.63 -3.43 4.99
C GLU A 149 6.06 -1.95 4.98
N TYR A 150 6.36 -1.37 3.81
CA TYR A 150 6.58 0.08 3.70
C TYR A 150 5.34 0.88 4.08
N ALA A 151 4.16 0.48 3.61
CA ALA A 151 2.91 1.17 3.92
C ALA A 151 2.57 1.14 5.41
N LYS A 152 2.85 0.04 6.12
CA LYS A 152 2.67 -0.07 7.59
C LYS A 152 3.55 0.93 8.33
N VAL A 153 4.83 1.01 7.98
CA VAL A 153 5.75 1.99 8.60
C VAL A 153 5.30 3.42 8.34
N MET A 154 4.87 3.72 7.11
CA MET A 154 4.34 5.04 6.77
C MET A 154 3.03 5.35 7.50
N ALA A 155 2.15 4.37 7.69
CA ALA A 155 0.92 4.52 8.45
C ALA A 155 1.20 4.94 9.89
N GLU A 156 2.19 4.34 10.56
CA GLU A 156 2.60 4.75 11.90
C GLU A 156 3.17 6.18 11.93
N MET A 157 3.93 6.58 10.91
CA MET A 157 4.40 7.97 10.76
C MET A 157 3.23 8.96 10.59
N VAL A 158 2.26 8.62 9.75
CA VAL A 158 1.05 9.43 9.53
C VAL A 158 0.23 9.54 10.83
N ARG A 159 0.04 8.43 11.54
CA ARG A 159 -0.64 8.37 12.83
C ARG A 159 0.03 9.27 13.87
N ALA A 160 1.36 9.30 13.90
CA ALA A 160 2.11 10.16 14.81
C ALA A 160 1.96 11.65 14.47
N VAL A 161 1.96 12.01 13.17
CA VAL A 161 1.92 13.41 12.72
C VAL A 161 0.52 14.01 12.74
N CYS A 162 -0.50 13.24 12.33
CA CYS A 162 -1.87 13.72 12.17
C CYS A 162 -2.90 12.72 12.75
N PRO A 163 -2.88 12.45 14.06
CA PRO A 163 -3.66 11.39 14.70
C PRO A 163 -5.17 11.49 14.45
N VAL A 164 -5.74 12.71 14.49
CA VAL A 164 -7.17 12.93 14.22
C VAL A 164 -7.55 12.63 12.77
N ALA A 165 -6.68 12.99 11.82
CA ALA A 165 -6.89 12.67 10.41
C ALA A 165 -6.74 11.16 10.15
N TRP A 166 -5.79 10.52 10.82
CA TRP A 166 -5.57 9.07 10.77
C TRP A 166 -6.77 8.29 11.32
N GLU A 167 -7.34 8.71 12.44
CA GLU A 167 -8.55 8.08 13.00
C GLU A 167 -9.72 8.15 12.02
N ALA A 168 -9.97 9.33 11.44
CA ALA A 168 -10.97 9.47 10.38
C ALA A 168 -10.64 8.58 9.15
N PHE A 169 -9.38 8.49 8.75
CA PHE A 169 -8.96 7.60 7.65
C PHE A 169 -9.28 6.14 7.93
N ARG A 170 -8.95 5.66 9.14
CA ARG A 170 -9.27 4.30 9.56
C ARG A 170 -10.78 4.06 9.46
N ASP A 171 -11.57 4.90 10.11
CA ASP A 171 -13.00 4.67 10.27
C ASP A 171 -13.78 4.77 8.94
N TYR A 172 -13.41 5.69 8.06
CA TYR A 172 -14.13 5.94 6.80
C TYR A 172 -13.53 5.24 5.56
N MET A 173 -12.26 4.81 5.60
CA MET A 173 -11.59 4.26 4.41
C MET A 173 -10.93 2.89 4.60
N LEU A 174 -10.50 2.51 5.82
CA LEU A 174 -9.90 1.20 6.08
C LEU A 174 -10.90 0.18 6.63
N THR A 175 -11.72 0.58 7.59
CA THR A 175 -12.71 -0.31 8.24
C THR A 175 -14.13 -0.08 7.74
N GLY A 176 -14.37 1.06 7.08
CA GLY A 176 -15.67 1.39 6.49
C GLY A 176 -15.87 0.66 5.17
N GLU A 177 -17.06 0.07 5.00
CA GLU A 177 -17.45 -0.62 3.76
C GLU A 177 -18.35 0.24 2.88
N THR A 178 -18.21 0.05 1.56
CA THR A 178 -19.10 0.67 0.57
C THR A 178 -19.98 -0.39 -0.07
N PHE A 179 -21.29 -0.25 0.08
CA PHE A 179 -22.26 -1.11 -0.59
C PHE A 179 -22.72 -0.49 -1.91
N SER A 180 -22.71 -1.28 -2.97
CA SER A 180 -23.30 -0.96 -4.27
C SER A 180 -24.82 -0.84 -4.17
N GLY A 181 -25.45 -0.27 -5.22
CA GLY A 181 -26.90 -0.16 -5.30
C GLY A 181 -27.64 -1.49 -5.08
N PRO A 182 -27.26 -2.58 -5.79
CA PRO A 182 -27.86 -3.90 -5.58
C PRO A 182 -27.67 -4.46 -4.17
N GLU A 183 -26.49 -4.32 -3.57
CA GLU A 183 -26.23 -4.76 -2.19
C GLU A 183 -27.13 -4.02 -1.19
N LEU A 184 -27.31 -2.71 -1.37
CA LEU A 184 -28.24 -1.92 -0.55
C LEU A 184 -29.70 -2.38 -0.73
N GLY A 185 -30.08 -2.83 -1.93
CA GLY A 185 -31.40 -3.41 -2.18
C GLY A 185 -31.63 -4.73 -1.43
N ILE A 186 -30.59 -5.56 -1.27
CA ILE A 186 -30.64 -6.78 -0.45
C ILE A 186 -30.72 -6.42 1.03
N ILE A 187 -29.85 -5.51 1.50
CA ILE A 187 -29.80 -5.06 2.90
C ILE A 187 -31.15 -4.50 3.35
N ARG A 188 -31.85 -3.76 2.48
CA ARG A 188 -33.19 -3.24 2.73
C ARG A 188 -34.16 -4.31 3.23
N ASN A 189 -34.10 -5.53 2.69
CA ASN A 189 -35.02 -6.61 3.06
C ASN A 189 -34.82 -7.11 4.50
N TYR A 190 -33.65 -6.82 5.10
CA TYR A 190 -33.30 -7.23 6.46
C TYR A 190 -33.34 -6.07 7.47
N LEU A 191 -33.49 -4.82 7.01
CA LEU A 191 -33.61 -3.65 7.89
C LEU A 191 -35.01 -3.59 8.51
N ALA A 192 -35.11 -3.89 9.81
CA ALA A 192 -36.37 -3.94 10.53
C ALA A 192 -36.96 -2.56 10.88
N SER A 193 -36.11 -1.56 11.20
CA SER A 193 -36.55 -0.20 11.55
C SER A 193 -35.47 0.84 11.27
N VAL A 194 -35.90 2.09 11.01
CA VAL A 194 -34.99 3.25 10.94
C VAL A 194 -34.87 3.98 12.26
N GLU A 195 -35.93 3.95 13.07
CA GLU A 195 -35.92 4.59 14.38
C GLU A 195 -35.08 3.75 15.33
N GLN A 196 -33.86 4.23 15.54
CA GLN A 196 -32.91 3.74 16.52
C GLN A 196 -32.86 4.75 17.66
N ASP A 197 -32.77 4.27 18.89
CA ASP A 197 -32.65 5.16 20.05
C ASP A 197 -31.36 5.98 19.98
N MET A 198 -31.47 7.30 20.14
CA MET A 198 -30.35 8.22 20.05
C MET A 198 -29.37 8.04 21.20
N GLU A 199 -29.85 7.69 22.40
CA GLU A 199 -28.96 7.39 23.54
C GLU A 199 -28.11 6.16 23.22
N ALA A 200 -28.73 5.07 22.78
CA ALA A 200 -28.02 3.86 22.36
C ALA A 200 -26.97 4.11 21.24
N LEU A 201 -27.29 4.95 20.23
CA LEU A 201 -26.34 5.29 19.17
C LEU A 201 -25.15 6.11 19.69
N THR A 202 -25.38 7.00 20.66
CA THR A 202 -24.30 7.79 21.26
C THR A 202 -23.43 6.96 22.22
N GLU A 203 -24.02 6.03 22.96
CA GLU A 203 -23.27 5.04 23.78
C GLU A 203 -22.41 4.12 22.91
N ALA A 204 -22.85 3.83 21.69
CA ALA A 204 -22.08 3.08 20.68
C ALA A 204 -20.93 3.89 20.04
N GLY A 205 -20.72 5.14 20.48
CA GLY A 205 -19.58 5.97 20.07
C GLY A 205 -19.85 6.97 18.94
N LEU A 206 -21.09 7.09 18.46
CA LEU A 206 -21.45 8.12 17.49
C LEU A 206 -21.70 9.47 18.17
N SER A 207 -21.18 10.56 17.61
CA SER A 207 -21.66 11.89 17.98
C SER A 207 -23.13 12.07 17.60
N LYS A 208 -23.83 13.04 18.20
CA LYS A 208 -25.24 13.33 17.86
C LYS A 208 -25.46 13.57 16.36
N GLY A 209 -24.51 14.26 15.70
CA GLY A 209 -24.55 14.48 14.26
C GLY A 209 -24.35 13.19 13.45
N GLU A 210 -23.43 12.32 13.89
CA GLU A 210 -23.22 11.00 13.26
C GLU A 210 -24.43 10.08 13.40
N ALA A 211 -25.05 10.06 14.58
CA ALA A 211 -26.25 9.29 14.85
C ALA A 211 -27.40 9.74 13.94
N GLN A 212 -27.61 11.05 13.79
CA GLN A 212 -28.62 11.59 12.88
C GLN A 212 -28.32 11.21 11.42
N GLU A 213 -27.07 11.37 10.97
CA GLU A 213 -26.68 11.00 9.60
C GLU A 213 -26.80 9.50 9.34
N PHE A 214 -26.53 8.67 10.35
CA PHE A 214 -26.71 7.23 10.28
C PHE A 214 -28.19 6.86 10.08
N GLN A 215 -29.10 7.45 10.86
CA GLN A 215 -30.54 7.29 10.65
C GLN A 215 -30.98 7.76 9.27
N ASP A 216 -30.44 8.87 8.77
CA ASP A 216 -30.74 9.37 7.42
C ASP A 216 -30.19 8.43 6.33
N LYS A 217 -29.06 7.77 6.56
CA LYS A 217 -28.57 6.70 5.66
C LYS A 217 -29.53 5.52 5.63
N LEU A 218 -30.03 5.07 6.79
CA LEU A 218 -31.01 3.99 6.87
C LEU A 218 -32.33 4.36 6.15
N ARG A 219 -32.85 5.58 6.35
CA ARG A 219 -34.02 6.10 5.63
C ARG A 219 -33.81 6.03 4.13
N ARG A 220 -32.68 6.54 3.63
CA ARG A 220 -32.34 6.48 2.21
C ARG A 220 -32.27 5.05 1.66
N ILE A 221 -31.86 4.07 2.45
CA ILE A 221 -31.85 2.66 2.03
C ILE A 221 -33.27 2.13 1.89
N LEU A 222 -34.17 2.44 2.83
CA LEU A 222 -35.58 2.04 2.77
C LEU A 222 -36.38 2.78 1.69
N ASP A 223 -36.08 4.06 1.45
CA ASP A 223 -36.81 4.92 0.52
C ASP A 223 -36.37 4.77 -0.94
N ARG A 224 -35.20 4.16 -1.19
CA ARG A 224 -34.71 3.89 -2.55
C ARG A 224 -35.75 3.05 -3.30
N ARG A 225 -36.44 3.66 -4.26
CA ARG A 225 -37.23 2.94 -5.26
C ARG A 225 -36.25 2.15 -6.12
N THR A 226 -36.45 0.84 -6.19
CA THR A 226 -35.83 -0.02 -7.19
C THR A 226 -36.35 0.44 -8.56
N GLU A 227 -35.56 1.20 -9.29
CA GLU A 227 -35.68 1.35 -10.74
C GLU A 227 -34.87 0.24 -11.43
#